data_AF-A0A242MH62-F1
#
_entry.id   AF-A0A242MH62-F1
#
_cell.length_a   1.000
_cell.length_b   1.000
_cell.length_c   1.000
_cell.angle_alpha   90.00
_cell.angle_beta   90.00
_cell.angle_gamma   90.00
#
_symmetry.space_group_name_H-M   'P 1'
#
loop_
_entity.id
_entity.type
_entity.pdbx_description
1 polymer ?
#
loop_
_entity_poly.entity_id
_entity_poly.type
_entity_poly.pdbx_seq_one_letter_code
_entity_poly.pdbx_strand_id
1 'polypeptide(L)'
;MSRRAFLRGSAAGVLALGLAGCQSPPLVQGVAWQLDNTHANAHGDWNRLGVTDLLLQWTAVDNTAYVAGTQIPVAPRLPDWNRIALEPWAQRVLVGLAGRFNEADARANAELLVEQSLELVRAAPHLNIEGWYFPVEVDPSWQDARSIAPLLARLPRPLWISVYDRGNIGGAALAQWLSSWLPSDVGVLLQDGVGVYAREPRIARTYADALSAKFGRERVRVIAEAFRVAPGSAFRSATAQELKLQLDAYRGYRTYLFDGPHYVPPQLVDSLLQ
;
A
#
# COMPACT_ATOMS: atom_id res chain seq x y z
N MET A 1 -68.49 6.99 43.37
CA MET A 1 -68.14 8.08 44.31
C MET A 1 -66.94 7.57 45.10
N SER A 2 -65.75 8.16 45.16
CA SER A 2 -65.38 9.57 45.27
C SER A 2 -63.98 9.82 44.68
N ARG A 3 -63.62 11.11 44.62
CA ARG A 3 -62.59 11.78 43.83
C ARG A 3 -61.16 11.70 44.41
N ARG A 4 -60.20 11.71 43.46
CA ARG A 4 -58.93 12.49 43.37
C ARG A 4 -57.88 12.39 44.51
N ALA A 5 -56.65 12.08 44.10
CA ALA A 5 -55.47 12.87 44.44
C ALA A 5 -54.47 12.88 43.28
N PHE A 6 -54.16 14.09 42.79
CA PHE A 6 -53.09 14.37 41.85
C PHE A 6 -51.76 14.42 42.63
N LEU A 7 -50.71 13.75 42.16
CA LEU A 7 -49.34 14.18 42.44
C LEU A 7 -48.56 14.27 41.14
N ARG A 8 -48.07 15.48 40.88
CA ARG A 8 -47.05 15.83 39.90
C ARG A 8 -45.70 15.31 40.40
N GLY A 9 -44.96 14.61 39.54
CA GLY A 9 -43.57 14.22 39.77
C GLY A 9 -42.77 14.47 38.51
N SER A 10 -41.78 15.36 38.63
CA SER A 10 -41.07 16.05 37.57
C SER A 10 -40.12 15.17 36.74
N ALA A 11 -39.94 15.59 35.50
CA ALA A 11 -38.93 15.12 34.57
C ALA A 11 -37.50 15.37 35.08
N ALA A 12 -36.64 14.37 34.91
CA ALA A 12 -35.19 14.52 34.85
C ALA A 12 -34.66 13.55 33.79
N GLY A 13 -34.77 13.96 32.52
CA GLY A 13 -34.08 13.29 31.43
C GLY A 13 -32.60 13.67 31.48
N VAL A 14 -31.75 12.77 31.96
CA VAL A 14 -30.30 12.91 31.85
C VAL A 14 -29.92 12.60 30.40
N LEU A 15 -29.67 13.65 29.63
CA LEU A 15 -29.09 13.56 28.29
C LEU A 15 -27.59 13.26 28.46
N ALA A 16 -27.21 11.99 28.35
CA ALA A 16 -25.79 11.61 28.26
C ALA A 16 -25.27 11.96 26.86
N LEU A 17 -24.70 13.16 26.71
CA LEU A 17 -23.92 13.54 25.54
C LEU A 17 -22.60 12.76 25.58
N GLY A 18 -22.50 11.74 24.72
CA GLY A 18 -21.26 11.01 24.48
C GLY A 18 -20.19 11.96 23.94
N LEU A 19 -19.08 12.05 24.65
CA LEU A 19 -17.84 12.66 24.16
C LEU A 19 -17.26 11.75 23.06
N ALA A 20 -17.77 11.89 21.84
CA ALA A 20 -17.04 11.44 20.67
C ALA A 20 -15.84 12.38 20.51
N GLY A 21 -14.70 12.01 21.11
CA GLY A 21 -13.46 12.73 20.90
C GLY A 21 -13.17 12.78 19.40
N CYS A 22 -13.08 13.99 18.84
CA CYS A 22 -12.63 14.20 17.47
C CYS A 22 -11.19 13.68 17.36
N GLN A 23 -11.02 12.41 17.00
CA GLN A 23 -9.74 11.92 16.52
C GLN A 23 -9.48 12.60 15.18
N SER A 24 -8.40 13.35 15.09
CA SER A 24 -7.92 13.88 13.81
C SER A 24 -7.78 12.73 12.81
N PRO A 25 -8.20 12.90 11.56
CA PRO A 25 -8.05 11.85 10.55
C PRO A 25 -6.57 11.48 10.40
N PRO A 26 -6.26 10.18 10.15
CA PRO A 26 -4.88 9.73 9.99
C PRO A 26 -4.20 10.46 8.82
N LEU A 27 -2.93 10.82 8.99
CA LEU A 27 -2.15 11.51 7.96
C LEU A 27 -1.91 10.59 6.76
N VAL A 28 -1.67 9.31 7.04
CA VAL A 28 -1.48 8.25 6.04
C VAL A 28 -1.91 6.92 6.64
N GLN A 29 -2.41 5.99 5.81
CA GLN A 29 -3.03 4.75 6.30
C GLN A 29 -2.10 3.54 6.22
N GLY A 30 -1.13 3.58 5.31
CA GLY A 30 -0.27 2.45 5.03
C GLY A 30 1.21 2.80 4.94
N VAL A 31 2.03 1.76 5.06
CA VAL A 31 3.46 1.79 4.79
C VAL A 31 3.82 0.57 3.95
N ALA A 32 4.67 0.74 2.95
CA ALA A 32 5.26 -0.36 2.22
C ALA A 32 6.50 -0.88 2.96
N TRP A 33 6.92 -2.10 2.62
CA TRP A 33 8.17 -2.70 3.05
C TRP A 33 8.81 -3.49 1.90
N GLN A 34 9.97 -3.02 1.42
CA GLN A 34 10.86 -3.77 0.54
C GLN A 34 11.71 -4.72 1.37
N LEU A 35 11.37 -6.01 1.37
CA LEU A 35 12.13 -7.01 2.12
C LEU A 35 13.54 -7.16 1.57
N ASP A 36 14.53 -6.95 2.44
CA ASP A 36 15.93 -7.28 2.21
C ASP A 36 16.58 -7.82 3.50
N ASN A 37 17.78 -8.40 3.40
CA ASN A 37 18.47 -8.97 4.55
C ASN A 37 18.85 -7.95 5.64
N THR A 38 19.13 -6.70 5.26
CA THR A 38 19.52 -5.63 6.19
C THR A 38 18.34 -5.11 7.00
N HIS A 39 17.13 -5.14 6.43
CA HIS A 39 15.89 -4.63 7.03
C HIS A 39 14.89 -5.72 7.38
N ALA A 40 15.28 -7.01 7.33
CA ALA A 40 14.40 -8.15 7.63
C ALA A 40 13.73 -8.09 9.02
N ASN A 41 14.31 -7.35 9.98
CA ASN A 41 13.70 -7.08 11.28
C ASN A 41 13.21 -5.62 11.36
N ALA A 42 12.18 -5.27 10.58
CA ALA A 42 11.67 -3.89 10.53
C ALA A 42 11.05 -3.45 11.86
N HIS A 43 11.38 -2.24 12.29
CA HIS A 43 10.79 -1.51 13.43
C HIS A 43 10.51 -0.07 13.00
N GLY A 44 9.41 0.50 13.44
CA GLY A 44 9.07 1.89 13.15
C GLY A 44 7.84 2.37 13.92
N ASP A 45 7.79 3.67 14.21
CA ASP A 45 6.66 4.30 14.91
C ASP A 45 5.59 4.85 13.94
N TRP A 46 5.44 4.25 12.76
CA TRP A 46 4.58 4.78 11.69
C TRP A 46 3.11 4.85 12.07
N ASN A 47 2.68 4.04 13.04
CA ASN A 47 1.34 4.11 13.62
C ASN A 47 1.01 5.49 14.22
N ARG A 48 2.03 6.27 14.63
CA ARG A 48 1.84 7.66 15.09
C ARG A 48 1.34 8.59 13.97
N LEU A 49 1.62 8.25 12.70
CA LEU A 49 1.07 8.95 11.52
C LEU A 49 -0.35 8.47 11.16
N GLY A 50 -0.85 7.44 11.84
CA GLY A 50 -2.11 6.77 11.53
C GLY A 50 -1.96 5.51 10.67
N VAL A 51 -0.74 5.04 10.42
CA VAL A 51 -0.51 3.80 9.67
C VAL A 51 -1.05 2.61 10.45
N THR A 52 -1.86 1.81 9.76
CA THR A 52 -2.34 0.50 10.23
C THR A 52 -2.15 -0.60 9.18
N ASP A 53 -1.85 -0.21 7.94
CA ASP A 53 -1.78 -1.12 6.80
C ASP A 53 -0.34 -1.34 6.39
N LEU A 54 0.03 -2.60 6.20
CA LEU A 54 1.33 -2.98 5.67
C LEU A 54 1.16 -3.49 4.24
N LEU A 55 1.97 -2.96 3.32
CA LEU A 55 2.19 -3.54 2.01
C LEU A 55 3.60 -4.16 1.99
N LEU A 56 3.70 -5.48 2.06
CA LEU A 56 4.95 -6.15 1.72
C LEU A 56 5.10 -6.04 0.19
N GLN A 57 6.18 -5.43 -0.32
CA GLN A 57 6.35 -5.34 -1.78
C GLN A 57 6.54 -6.74 -2.37
N TRP A 58 7.25 -7.61 -1.67
CA TRP A 58 7.42 -9.02 -2.04
C TRP A 58 7.68 -9.85 -0.78
N THR A 59 7.39 -11.15 -0.86
CA THR A 59 7.88 -12.16 0.10
C THR A 59 8.88 -13.11 -0.54
N ALA A 60 9.08 -13.03 -1.86
CA ALA A 60 10.28 -13.51 -2.52
C ALA A 60 10.70 -12.55 -3.63
N VAL A 61 12.00 -12.27 -3.71
CA VAL A 61 12.59 -11.45 -4.79
C VAL A 61 13.90 -12.10 -5.22
N ASP A 62 14.17 -12.08 -6.52
CA ASP A 62 15.42 -12.59 -7.09
C ASP A 62 15.76 -14.03 -6.63
N ASN A 63 14.78 -14.93 -6.66
CA ASN A 63 14.88 -16.32 -6.20
C ASN A 63 15.24 -16.50 -4.72
N THR A 64 15.01 -15.49 -3.88
CA THR A 64 15.22 -15.57 -2.43
C THR A 64 13.90 -15.32 -1.72
N ALA A 65 13.44 -16.29 -0.92
CA ALA A 65 12.21 -16.20 -0.13
C ALA A 65 12.49 -15.69 1.29
N TYR A 66 11.64 -14.76 1.74
CA TYR A 66 11.59 -14.24 3.12
C TYR A 66 10.48 -14.94 3.94
N VAL A 67 9.97 -16.05 3.44
CA VAL A 67 9.07 -16.98 4.14
C VAL A 67 9.64 -18.38 4.03
N ALA A 68 9.40 -19.22 5.03
CA ALA A 68 9.81 -20.62 5.01
C ALA A 68 8.71 -21.50 4.38
N GLY A 69 9.05 -22.73 3.97
CA GLY A 69 8.06 -23.70 3.50
C GLY A 69 7.80 -23.71 1.98
N THR A 70 8.64 -23.01 1.21
CA THR A 70 8.64 -23.04 -0.26
C THR A 70 9.79 -23.89 -0.81
N GLN A 71 9.81 -24.14 -2.12
CA GLN A 71 10.99 -24.69 -2.81
C GLN A 71 12.01 -23.60 -3.19
N ILE A 72 11.61 -22.33 -3.11
CA ILE A 72 12.49 -21.17 -3.31
C ILE A 72 13.54 -21.12 -2.19
N PRO A 73 14.84 -20.91 -2.51
CA PRO A 73 15.89 -20.71 -1.51
C PRO A 73 15.52 -19.63 -0.49
N VAL A 74 15.70 -19.93 0.80
CA VAL A 74 15.31 -19.04 1.89
C VAL A 74 16.43 -18.05 2.19
N ALA A 75 16.05 -16.80 2.48
CA ALA A 75 16.96 -15.75 2.91
C ALA A 75 17.75 -16.15 4.17
N PRO A 76 19.03 -15.71 4.32
CA PRO A 76 19.81 -15.96 5.54
C PRO A 76 19.15 -15.48 6.83
N ARG A 77 18.28 -14.46 6.72
CA ARG A 77 17.50 -13.93 7.83
C ARG A 77 16.05 -13.77 7.40
N LEU A 78 15.16 -14.46 8.11
CA LEU A 78 13.73 -14.28 7.96
C LEU A 78 13.22 -13.18 8.91
N PRO A 79 12.19 -12.42 8.52
CA PRO A 79 11.42 -11.63 9.45
C PRO A 79 10.81 -12.48 10.55
N ASP A 80 10.75 -11.91 11.76
CA ASP A 80 9.92 -12.47 12.82
C ASP A 80 8.45 -12.15 12.55
N TRP A 81 7.81 -12.98 11.75
CA TRP A 81 6.43 -12.78 11.31
C TRP A 81 5.43 -12.73 12.48
N ASN A 82 5.69 -13.48 13.56
CA ASN A 82 4.82 -13.47 14.75
C ASN A 82 4.91 -12.12 15.47
N ARG A 83 6.11 -11.52 15.59
CA ARG A 83 6.24 -10.16 16.10
C ARG A 83 5.56 -9.16 15.16
N ILE A 84 5.84 -9.23 13.86
CA ILE A 84 5.27 -8.30 12.86
C ILE A 84 3.73 -8.31 12.92
N ALA A 85 3.10 -9.47 13.12
CA ALA A 85 1.64 -9.58 13.27
C ALA A 85 1.07 -8.79 14.46
N LEU A 86 1.89 -8.45 15.44
CA LEU A 86 1.51 -7.69 16.64
C LEU A 86 1.79 -6.19 16.50
N GLU A 87 2.48 -5.77 15.44
CA GLU A 87 2.83 -4.37 15.24
C GLU A 87 1.59 -3.52 14.92
N PRO A 88 1.42 -2.34 15.54
CA PRO A 88 0.24 -1.50 15.34
C PRO A 88 0.13 -0.97 13.90
N TRP A 89 1.23 -0.90 13.16
CA TRP A 89 1.31 -0.47 11.77
C TRP A 89 1.11 -1.62 10.76
N ALA A 90 0.93 -2.87 11.22
CA ALA A 90 0.76 -4.07 10.40
C ALA A 90 -0.56 -4.82 10.67
N GLN A 91 -1.60 -4.09 11.10
CA GLN A 91 -2.90 -4.69 11.42
C GLN A 91 -3.64 -5.23 10.21
N ARG A 92 -3.37 -4.70 9.00
CA ARG A 92 -3.98 -5.13 7.75
C ARG A 92 -2.89 -5.29 6.69
N VAL A 93 -2.65 -6.52 6.23
CA VAL A 93 -1.49 -6.81 5.39
C VAL A 93 -1.89 -7.17 3.96
N LEU A 94 -1.36 -6.42 2.99
CA LEU A 94 -1.21 -6.87 1.60
C LEU A 94 0.12 -7.59 1.46
N VAL A 95 0.06 -8.90 1.21
CA VAL A 95 1.27 -9.72 1.09
C VAL A 95 1.75 -9.71 -0.35
N GLY A 96 2.91 -9.11 -0.56
CA GLY A 96 3.64 -9.17 -1.83
C GLY A 96 4.04 -10.59 -2.17
N LEU A 97 3.82 -10.94 -3.43
CA LEU A 97 4.13 -12.24 -3.99
C LEU A 97 5.57 -12.27 -4.56
N ALA A 98 5.86 -13.18 -5.49
CA ALA A 98 7.19 -13.31 -6.08
C ALA A 98 7.46 -12.16 -7.06
N GLY A 99 8.66 -11.57 -6.98
CA GLY A 99 9.09 -10.48 -7.85
C GLY A 99 10.55 -10.56 -8.28
N ARG A 100 10.97 -9.55 -9.05
CA ARG A 100 12.36 -9.30 -9.44
C ARG A 100 12.67 -7.82 -9.28
N PHE A 101 13.92 -7.49 -8.97
CA PHE A 101 14.36 -6.08 -9.00
C PHE A 101 14.42 -5.53 -10.42
N ASN A 102 14.86 -6.35 -11.38
CA ASN A 102 14.91 -5.96 -12.77
C ASN A 102 13.52 -6.06 -13.40
N GLU A 103 12.92 -4.93 -13.76
CA GLU A 103 11.59 -4.88 -14.34
C GLU A 103 11.47 -5.67 -15.66
N ALA A 104 12.48 -5.59 -16.54
CA ALA A 104 12.45 -6.31 -17.81
C ALA A 104 12.45 -7.83 -17.58
N ASP A 105 13.26 -8.31 -16.63
CA ASP A 105 13.26 -9.71 -16.21
C ASP A 105 11.94 -10.11 -15.55
N ALA A 106 11.36 -9.23 -14.71
CA ALA A 106 10.05 -9.47 -14.08
C ALA A 106 8.94 -9.68 -15.13
N ARG A 107 8.88 -8.81 -16.13
CA ARG A 107 7.89 -8.85 -17.22
C ARG A 107 8.10 -10.07 -18.11
N ALA A 108 9.35 -10.37 -18.47
CA ALA A 108 9.70 -11.52 -19.31
C ALA A 108 9.38 -12.87 -18.63
N ASN A 109 9.41 -12.92 -17.30
CA ASN A 109 9.22 -14.14 -16.52
C ASN A 109 7.94 -14.12 -15.66
N ALA A 110 6.92 -13.34 -16.05
CA ALA A 110 5.70 -13.20 -15.27
C ALA A 110 5.00 -14.54 -14.97
N GLU A 111 5.04 -15.51 -15.88
CA GLU A 111 4.46 -16.84 -15.67
C GLU A 111 5.20 -17.63 -14.58
N LEU A 112 6.53 -17.64 -14.61
CA LEU A 112 7.35 -18.25 -13.54
C LEU A 112 7.09 -17.58 -12.19
N LEU A 113 6.98 -16.24 -12.18
CA LEU A 113 6.65 -15.50 -10.97
C LEU A 113 5.26 -15.88 -10.43
N VAL A 114 4.28 -16.17 -11.29
CA VAL A 114 2.98 -16.72 -10.84
C VAL A 114 3.14 -18.09 -10.19
N GLU A 115 3.93 -19.01 -10.75
CA GLU A 115 4.15 -20.33 -10.11
C GLU A 115 4.79 -20.18 -8.72
N GLN A 116 5.85 -19.39 -8.63
CA GLN A 116 6.52 -19.08 -7.36
C GLN A 116 5.56 -18.40 -6.37
N SER A 117 4.70 -17.51 -6.86
CA SER A 117 3.67 -16.86 -6.05
C SER A 117 2.68 -17.86 -5.45
N LEU A 118 2.27 -18.89 -6.20
CA LEU A 118 1.39 -19.93 -5.69
C LEU A 118 2.05 -20.78 -4.59
N GLU A 119 3.36 -20.97 -4.63
CA GLU A 119 4.11 -21.55 -3.50
C GLU A 119 4.06 -20.65 -2.26
N LEU A 120 4.31 -19.35 -2.42
CA LEU A 120 4.28 -18.37 -1.33
C LEU A 120 2.90 -18.29 -0.67
N VAL A 121 1.83 -18.39 -1.46
CA VAL A 121 0.45 -18.41 -0.95
C VAL A 121 0.20 -19.62 -0.06
N ARG A 122 0.74 -20.79 -0.39
CA ARG A 122 0.65 -21.99 0.46
C ARG A 122 1.50 -21.88 1.72
N ALA A 123 2.62 -21.16 1.62
CA ALA A 123 3.59 -20.94 2.68
C ALA A 123 3.37 -19.62 3.44
N ALA A 124 2.16 -19.05 3.38
CA ALA A 124 1.88 -17.70 3.84
C ALA A 124 2.35 -17.48 5.31
N PRO A 125 3.00 -16.34 5.61
CA PRO A 125 3.42 -16.03 6.97
C PRO A 125 2.20 -15.79 7.86
N HIS A 126 2.38 -16.00 9.17
CA HIS A 126 1.33 -15.72 10.15
C HIS A 126 1.15 -14.20 10.30
N LEU A 127 0.23 -13.63 9.53
CA LEU A 127 -0.14 -12.21 9.48
C LEU A 127 -1.65 -12.08 9.29
N ASN A 128 -2.21 -10.91 9.59
CA ASN A 128 -3.59 -10.59 9.19
C ASN A 128 -3.64 -10.21 7.70
N ILE A 129 -3.67 -11.23 6.83
CA ILE A 129 -3.65 -11.07 5.38
C ILE A 129 -5.04 -10.62 4.90
N GLU A 130 -5.15 -9.38 4.41
CA GLU A 130 -6.38 -8.86 3.79
C GLU A 130 -6.36 -8.99 2.26
N GLY A 131 -5.21 -9.28 1.68
CA GLY A 131 -5.07 -9.48 0.25
C GLY A 131 -3.64 -9.72 -0.18
N TRP A 132 -3.49 -9.85 -1.49
CA TRP A 132 -2.24 -10.19 -2.15
C TRP A 132 -1.83 -9.08 -3.10
N TYR A 133 -0.52 -8.92 -3.27
CA TYR A 133 0.05 -7.94 -4.18
C TYR A 133 1.00 -8.65 -5.14
N PHE A 134 0.74 -8.55 -6.45
CA PHE A 134 1.64 -9.08 -7.46
C PHE A 134 2.61 -7.97 -7.90
N PRO A 135 3.92 -8.09 -7.61
CA PRO A 135 4.84 -6.97 -7.68
C PRO A 135 5.37 -6.64 -9.08
N VAL A 136 4.98 -7.38 -10.12
CA VAL A 136 5.37 -7.06 -11.50
C VAL A 136 4.71 -5.76 -11.91
N GLU A 137 5.50 -4.69 -11.96
CA GLU A 137 5.01 -3.34 -12.21
C GLU A 137 4.58 -3.16 -13.66
N VAL A 138 3.44 -2.51 -13.86
CA VAL A 138 2.88 -2.26 -15.18
C VAL A 138 2.89 -0.77 -15.52
N ASP A 139 3.26 -0.44 -16.75
CA ASP A 139 3.14 0.90 -17.31
C ASP A 139 2.82 0.80 -18.82
N PRO A 140 2.29 1.86 -19.45
CA PRO A 140 1.89 1.84 -20.86
C PRO A 140 2.99 1.50 -21.87
N SER A 141 4.27 1.52 -21.49
CA SER A 141 5.37 1.07 -22.36
C SER A 141 5.43 -0.45 -22.53
N TRP A 142 4.78 -1.23 -21.66
CA TRP A 142 4.70 -2.68 -21.81
C TRP A 142 3.70 -3.03 -22.92
N GLN A 143 4.24 -3.24 -24.12
CA GLN A 143 3.46 -3.50 -25.34
C GLN A 143 2.49 -4.68 -25.22
N ASP A 144 2.90 -5.74 -24.52
CA ASP A 144 2.11 -6.95 -24.33
C ASP A 144 1.51 -7.07 -22.91
N ALA A 145 1.25 -5.95 -22.22
CA ALA A 145 0.68 -5.99 -20.87
C ALA A 145 -0.61 -6.81 -20.76
N ARG A 146 -1.38 -6.94 -21.85
CA ARG A 146 -2.61 -7.75 -21.86
C ARG A 146 -2.35 -9.24 -21.65
N SER A 147 -1.15 -9.76 -21.95
CA SER A 147 -0.82 -11.17 -21.70
C SER A 147 -0.74 -11.53 -20.22
N ILE A 148 -0.58 -10.54 -19.33
CA ILE A 148 -0.59 -10.77 -17.88
C ILE A 148 -1.99 -11.06 -17.32
N ALA A 149 -3.06 -10.64 -17.99
CA ALA A 149 -4.43 -10.79 -17.50
C ALA A 149 -4.81 -12.24 -17.12
N PRO A 150 -4.58 -13.27 -17.97
CA PRO A 150 -4.82 -14.66 -17.59
C PRO A 150 -3.93 -15.14 -16.43
N LEU A 151 -2.71 -14.60 -16.30
CA LEU A 151 -1.82 -14.93 -15.18
C LEU A 151 -2.37 -14.38 -13.86
N LEU A 152 -2.84 -13.13 -13.85
CA LEU A 152 -3.46 -12.51 -12.67
C LEU A 152 -4.72 -13.25 -12.21
N ALA A 153 -5.45 -13.92 -13.12
CA ALA A 153 -6.64 -14.71 -12.78
C ALA A 153 -6.31 -15.98 -11.99
N ARG A 154 -5.04 -16.44 -12.02
CA ARG A 154 -4.58 -17.63 -11.28
C ARG A 154 -4.23 -17.33 -9.82
N LEU A 155 -3.97 -16.06 -9.50
CA LEU A 155 -3.53 -15.61 -8.19
C LEU A 155 -4.72 -15.38 -7.23
N PRO A 156 -4.53 -15.54 -5.91
CA PRO A 156 -5.60 -15.40 -4.93
C PRO A 156 -6.20 -13.99 -4.86
N ARG A 157 -7.42 -13.90 -4.35
CA ARG A 157 -8.16 -12.64 -4.15
C ARG A 157 -8.28 -12.28 -2.66
N PRO A 158 -8.45 -10.99 -2.29
CA PRO A 158 -8.31 -9.80 -3.15
C PRO A 158 -6.87 -9.65 -3.70
N LEU A 159 -6.73 -9.25 -4.96
CA LEU A 159 -5.42 -9.07 -5.62
C LEU A 159 -5.21 -7.60 -5.98
N TRP A 160 -3.98 -7.14 -5.83
CA TRP A 160 -3.53 -5.80 -6.20
C TRP A 160 -2.28 -5.87 -7.08
N ILE A 161 -2.12 -4.89 -7.98
CA ILE A 161 -0.89 -4.66 -8.75
C ILE A 161 -0.45 -3.21 -8.59
N SER A 162 0.82 -2.91 -8.85
CA SER A 162 1.29 -1.53 -8.97
C SER A 162 1.24 -1.07 -10.42
N VAL A 163 0.82 0.18 -10.61
CA VAL A 163 0.90 0.88 -11.89
C VAL A 163 1.63 2.19 -11.72
N TYR A 164 2.42 2.55 -12.73
CA TYR A 164 2.96 3.88 -12.88
C TYR A 164 2.86 4.34 -14.34
N ASP A 165 3.17 5.60 -14.60
CA ASP A 165 3.18 6.15 -15.96
C ASP A 165 4.54 6.77 -16.27
N ARG A 166 5.40 5.98 -16.91
CA ARG A 166 6.71 6.44 -17.38
C ARG A 166 6.60 7.47 -18.50
N GLY A 167 5.57 7.33 -19.34
CA GLY A 167 5.39 8.11 -20.56
C GLY A 167 4.71 9.46 -20.31
N ASN A 168 4.20 9.71 -19.10
CA ASN A 168 3.38 10.87 -18.76
C ASN A 168 2.20 11.07 -19.74
N ILE A 169 1.55 9.98 -20.14
CA ILE A 169 0.41 9.98 -21.05
C ILE A 169 -0.86 10.56 -20.40
N GLY A 170 -0.89 10.71 -19.07
CA GLY A 170 -1.98 11.34 -18.34
C GLY A 170 -2.93 10.31 -17.71
N GLY A 171 -3.56 10.70 -16.59
CA GLY A 171 -4.43 9.82 -15.79
C GLY A 171 -5.58 9.19 -16.57
N ALA A 172 -6.24 9.95 -17.45
CA ALA A 172 -7.35 9.43 -18.25
C ALA A 172 -6.88 8.38 -19.27
N ALA A 173 -5.74 8.60 -19.93
CA ALA A 173 -5.16 7.66 -20.87
C ALA A 173 -4.65 6.40 -20.15
N LEU A 174 -4.00 6.55 -19.00
CA LEU A 174 -3.58 5.43 -18.16
C LEU A 174 -4.77 4.57 -17.70
N ALA A 175 -5.85 5.21 -17.23
CA ALA A 175 -7.06 4.50 -16.81
C ALA A 175 -7.72 3.75 -17.98
N GLN A 176 -7.76 4.37 -19.17
CA GLN A 176 -8.28 3.74 -20.36
C GLN A 176 -7.43 2.54 -20.79
N TRP A 177 -6.10 2.69 -20.78
CA TRP A 177 -5.17 1.60 -21.09
C TRP A 177 -5.33 0.42 -20.14
N LEU A 178 -5.32 0.64 -18.81
CA LEU A 178 -5.56 -0.41 -17.82
C LEU A 178 -6.91 -1.11 -18.06
N SER A 179 -7.97 -0.34 -18.33
CA SER A 179 -9.32 -0.91 -18.51
C SER A 179 -9.46 -1.82 -19.73
N SER A 180 -8.51 -1.76 -20.66
CA SER A 180 -8.51 -2.61 -21.85
C SER A 180 -8.08 -4.05 -21.57
N TRP A 181 -7.49 -4.35 -20.40
CA TRP A 181 -6.96 -5.67 -20.09
C TRP A 181 -7.01 -6.09 -18.61
N LEU A 182 -7.01 -5.15 -17.65
CA LEU A 182 -6.97 -5.48 -16.24
C LEU A 182 -8.28 -6.16 -15.79
N PRO A 183 -8.24 -7.32 -15.10
CA PRO A 183 -9.44 -7.95 -14.57
C PRO A 183 -10.24 -7.01 -13.66
N SER A 184 -11.57 -7.10 -13.72
CA SER A 184 -12.48 -6.18 -13.02
C SER A 184 -12.49 -6.32 -11.50
N ASP A 185 -11.84 -7.35 -10.96
CA ASP A 185 -11.72 -7.65 -9.54
C ASP A 185 -10.31 -7.41 -8.97
N VAL A 186 -9.37 -6.92 -9.79
CA VAL A 186 -7.99 -6.61 -9.37
C VAL A 186 -7.88 -5.13 -9.00
N GLY A 187 -7.33 -4.83 -7.82
CA GLY A 187 -7.06 -3.48 -7.36
C GLY A 187 -5.77 -2.89 -7.92
N VAL A 188 -5.66 -1.57 -7.89
CA VAL A 188 -4.56 -0.79 -8.44
C VAL A 188 -3.91 0.05 -7.34
N LEU A 189 -2.61 -0.13 -7.15
CA LEU A 189 -1.76 0.78 -6.39
C LEU A 189 -1.01 1.70 -7.35
N LEU A 190 -1.44 2.95 -7.45
CA LEU A 190 -0.77 3.95 -8.27
C LEU A 190 0.51 4.41 -7.56
N GLN A 191 1.67 4.19 -8.17
CA GLN A 191 2.90 4.89 -7.76
C GLN A 191 2.84 6.34 -8.22
N ASP A 192 3.22 7.27 -7.35
CA ASP A 192 3.02 8.69 -7.59
C ASP A 192 4.12 9.34 -8.44
N GLY A 193 5.28 8.70 -8.61
CA GLY A 193 6.40 9.19 -9.41
C GLY A 193 7.01 10.49 -8.90
N VAL A 194 6.67 10.93 -7.69
CA VAL A 194 7.17 12.18 -7.11
C VAL A 194 8.58 12.01 -6.58
N GLY A 195 8.94 10.82 -6.11
CA GLY A 195 10.26 10.51 -5.56
C GLY A 195 11.37 10.56 -6.61
N VAL A 196 11.03 10.27 -7.87
CA VAL A 196 11.92 10.42 -9.03
C VAL A 196 11.75 11.73 -9.79
N TYR A 197 10.99 12.68 -9.23
CA TYR A 197 10.66 13.98 -9.87
C TYR A 197 9.99 13.86 -11.24
N ALA A 198 9.33 12.72 -11.53
CA ALA A 198 8.57 12.55 -12.77
C ALA A 198 7.27 13.37 -12.74
N ARG A 199 6.69 13.59 -11.54
CA ARG A 199 5.45 14.33 -11.35
C ARG A 199 5.46 15.19 -10.08
N GLU A 200 4.66 16.25 -10.11
CA GLU A 200 4.27 16.98 -8.89
C GLU A 200 3.10 16.28 -8.18
N PRO A 201 2.94 16.43 -6.86
CA PRO A 201 1.87 15.78 -6.11
C PRO A 201 0.45 16.06 -6.63
N ARG A 202 0.18 17.30 -7.02
CA ARG A 202 -1.13 17.69 -7.56
C ARG A 202 -1.41 17.00 -8.89
N ILE A 203 -0.39 16.74 -9.70
CA ILE A 203 -0.52 16.00 -10.96
C ILE A 203 -0.73 14.51 -10.65
N ALA A 204 0.03 13.92 -9.74
CA ALA A 204 -0.20 12.52 -9.33
C ALA A 204 -1.62 12.30 -8.77
N ARG A 205 -2.18 13.29 -8.06
CA ARG A 205 -3.58 13.27 -7.61
C ARG A 205 -4.58 13.16 -8.77
N THR A 206 -4.38 13.86 -9.89
CA THR A 206 -5.31 13.76 -11.04
C THR A 206 -5.30 12.36 -11.67
N TYR A 207 -4.18 11.63 -11.59
CA TYR A 207 -4.11 10.23 -11.99
C TYR A 207 -4.96 9.35 -11.07
N ALA A 208 -4.84 9.52 -9.75
CA ALA A 208 -5.64 8.79 -8.77
C ALA A 208 -7.14 9.05 -8.97
N ASP A 209 -7.54 10.31 -9.23
CA ASP A 209 -8.92 10.69 -9.52
C ASP A 209 -9.43 10.02 -10.81
N ALA A 210 -8.65 10.03 -11.89
CA ALA A 210 -9.02 9.39 -13.16
C ALA A 210 -9.15 7.87 -13.05
N LEU A 211 -8.20 7.21 -12.36
CA LEU A 211 -8.28 5.77 -12.07
C LEU A 211 -9.52 5.46 -11.23
N SER A 212 -9.83 6.28 -10.22
CA SER A 212 -10.99 6.06 -9.35
C SER A 212 -12.30 6.24 -10.10
N ALA A 213 -12.39 7.22 -11.00
CA ALA A 213 -13.56 7.41 -11.84
C ALA A 213 -13.82 6.20 -12.75
N LYS A 214 -12.75 5.49 -13.17
CA LYS A 214 -12.86 4.32 -14.05
C LYS A 214 -13.11 3.01 -13.29
N PHE A 215 -12.41 2.78 -12.18
CA PHE A 215 -12.37 1.49 -11.47
C PHE A 215 -13.18 1.48 -10.17
N GLY A 216 -13.60 2.63 -9.69
CA GLY A 216 -14.17 2.81 -8.35
C GLY A 216 -13.09 3.08 -7.30
N ARG A 217 -13.43 3.93 -6.32
CA ARG A 217 -12.49 4.42 -5.29
C ARG A 217 -11.89 3.31 -4.43
N GLU A 218 -12.66 2.27 -4.12
CA GLU A 218 -12.21 1.13 -3.31
C GLU A 218 -11.14 0.27 -4.00
N ARG A 219 -11.00 0.38 -5.33
CA ARG A 219 -10.00 -0.36 -6.12
C ARG A 219 -8.75 0.45 -6.42
N VAL A 220 -8.64 1.67 -5.89
CA VAL A 220 -7.50 2.56 -6.17
C VAL A 220 -6.87 3.01 -4.86
N ARG A 221 -5.60 2.66 -4.68
CA ARG A 221 -4.73 3.09 -3.58
C ARG A 221 -3.55 3.86 -4.17
N VAL A 222 -2.92 4.73 -3.38
CA VAL A 222 -1.76 5.51 -3.81
C VAL A 222 -0.52 5.05 -3.05
N ILE A 223 0.56 4.81 -3.76
CA ILE A 223 1.90 4.69 -3.20
C ILE A 223 2.56 6.07 -3.30
N ALA A 224 2.75 6.71 -2.15
CA ALA A 224 3.48 7.95 -2.02
C ALA A 224 4.97 7.63 -1.80
N GLU A 225 5.80 7.94 -2.81
CA GLU A 225 7.25 7.73 -2.72
C GLU A 225 7.84 8.68 -1.67
N ALA A 226 8.30 8.12 -0.56
CA ALA A 226 8.89 8.80 0.59
C ALA A 226 10.41 8.99 0.44
N PHE A 227 10.95 8.76 -0.76
CA PHE A 227 12.35 8.99 -1.11
C PHE A 227 12.48 10.09 -2.16
N ARG A 228 13.70 10.62 -2.35
CA ARG A 228 14.06 11.55 -3.42
C ARG A 228 15.40 11.17 -4.04
N VAL A 229 15.57 11.45 -5.33
CA VAL A 229 16.88 11.33 -5.97
C VAL A 229 17.87 12.30 -5.31
N ALA A 230 19.00 11.77 -4.85
CA ALA A 230 20.14 12.50 -4.35
C ALA A 230 21.23 12.63 -5.43
N PRO A 231 22.22 13.52 -5.27
CA PRO A 231 23.36 13.58 -6.17
C PRO A 231 24.05 12.21 -6.32
N GLY A 232 24.41 11.82 -7.54
CA GLY A 232 25.09 10.55 -7.82
C GLY A 232 24.17 9.32 -7.93
N SER A 233 22.88 9.52 -8.22
CA SER A 233 21.87 8.46 -8.43
C SER A 233 21.52 7.64 -7.19
N ALA A 234 21.97 8.05 -6.00
CA ALA A 234 21.50 7.49 -4.74
C ALA A 234 20.12 8.04 -4.38
N PHE A 235 19.38 7.35 -3.51
CA PHE A 235 18.14 7.86 -2.94
C PHE A 235 18.35 8.33 -1.50
N ARG A 236 17.64 9.39 -1.10
CA ARG A 236 17.51 9.86 0.29
C ARG A 236 16.06 9.81 0.72
N SER A 237 15.78 9.85 2.02
CA SER A 237 14.44 10.17 2.51
C SER A 237 13.96 11.53 1.98
N ALA A 238 12.67 11.63 1.71
CA ALA A 238 11.99 12.91 1.55
C ALA A 238 12.05 13.68 2.87
N THR A 239 12.17 15.01 2.77
CA THR A 239 11.99 15.89 3.93
C THR A 239 10.52 15.93 4.34
N ALA A 240 10.24 16.33 5.59
CA ALA A 240 8.87 16.47 6.07
C ALA A 240 8.05 17.45 5.22
N GLN A 241 8.66 18.55 4.75
CA GLN A 241 7.99 19.51 3.88
C GLN A 241 7.62 18.89 2.52
N GLU A 242 8.56 18.18 1.88
CA GLU A 242 8.32 17.50 0.60
C GLU A 242 7.19 16.46 0.72
N LEU A 243 7.20 15.67 1.80
CA LEU A 243 6.22 14.61 2.01
C LEU A 243 4.85 15.14 2.47
N LYS A 244 4.79 16.21 3.28
CA LYS A 244 3.53 16.84 3.70
C LYS A 244 2.74 17.36 2.50
N LEU A 245 3.41 17.97 1.52
CA LEU A 245 2.79 18.40 0.27
C LEU A 245 2.18 17.23 -0.52
N GLN A 246 2.84 16.06 -0.53
CA GLN A 246 2.29 14.84 -1.13
C GLN A 246 1.04 14.36 -0.41
N LEU A 247 1.15 14.17 0.91
CA LEU A 247 0.06 13.62 1.72
C LEU A 247 -1.17 14.53 1.74
N ASP A 248 -0.97 15.85 1.74
CA ASP A 248 -2.06 16.81 1.61
C ASP A 248 -2.77 16.71 0.25
N ALA A 249 -2.02 16.51 -0.85
CA ALA A 249 -2.62 16.32 -2.17
C ALA A 249 -3.43 15.02 -2.28
N TYR A 250 -3.05 13.97 -1.54
CA TYR A 250 -3.69 12.66 -1.59
C TYR A 250 -4.82 12.47 -0.58
N ARG A 251 -5.18 13.49 0.21
CA ARG A 251 -6.28 13.40 1.17
C ARG A 251 -7.54 12.77 0.57
N GLY A 252 -8.08 11.82 1.32
CA GLY A 252 -9.24 11.01 0.96
C GLY A 252 -8.88 9.71 0.23
N TYR A 253 -7.67 9.55 -0.29
CA TYR A 253 -7.18 8.26 -0.79
C TYR A 253 -6.61 7.43 0.34
N ARG A 254 -6.69 6.10 0.21
CA ARG A 254 -5.89 5.20 1.04
C ARG A 254 -4.46 5.20 0.47
N THR A 255 -3.54 5.77 1.24
CA THR A 255 -2.16 6.03 0.80
C THR A 255 -1.16 5.20 1.61
N TYR A 256 -0.12 4.72 0.93
CA TYR A 256 1.01 3.95 1.47
C TYR A 256 2.31 4.73 1.29
N LEU A 257 3.07 4.94 2.36
CA LEU A 257 4.43 5.49 2.26
C LEU A 257 5.38 4.42 1.73
N PHE A 258 6.17 4.73 0.72
CA PHE A 258 7.17 3.81 0.16
C PHE A 258 8.59 4.38 0.31
N ASP A 259 9.52 3.80 1.05
CA ASP A 259 9.50 2.56 1.85
C ASP A 259 9.78 2.88 3.33
N GLY A 260 9.04 2.26 4.25
CA GLY A 260 9.11 2.52 5.69
C GLY A 260 10.53 2.37 6.26
N PRO A 261 11.10 1.14 6.28
CA PRO A 261 12.40 0.90 6.88
C PRO A 261 13.55 1.71 6.27
N HIS A 262 13.50 2.00 4.97
CA HIS A 262 14.59 2.67 4.26
C HIS A 262 14.47 4.19 4.27
N TYR A 263 13.24 4.71 4.22
CA TYR A 263 13.00 6.12 3.91
C TYR A 263 12.11 6.86 4.90
N VAL A 264 11.49 6.18 5.87
CA VAL A 264 10.64 6.80 6.89
C VAL A 264 11.22 6.59 8.31
N PRO A 265 12.39 7.19 8.61
CA PRO A 265 13.02 7.06 9.93
C PRO A 265 12.19 7.79 11.01
N PRO A 266 12.42 7.49 12.31
CA PRO A 266 11.70 8.12 13.41
C PRO A 266 11.71 9.66 13.37
N GLN A 267 12.82 10.28 12.96
CA GLN A 267 12.93 11.74 12.87
C GLN A 267 11.98 12.33 11.82
N LEU A 268 11.71 11.60 10.73
CA LEU A 268 10.73 12.02 9.72
C LEU A 268 9.30 11.90 10.27
N VAL A 269 9.01 10.82 11.02
CA VAL A 269 7.73 10.66 11.73
C VAL A 269 7.47 11.82 12.67
N ASP A 270 8.44 12.18 13.51
CA ASP A 270 8.33 13.30 14.44
C ASP A 270 8.10 14.64 13.71
N SER A 271 8.84 14.87 12.63
CA SER A 271 8.76 16.12 11.85
C SER A 271 7.43 16.28 11.11
N LEU A 272 6.78 15.18 10.70
CA LEU A 272 5.46 15.22 10.04
C LEU A 272 4.30 15.56 11.00
N LEU A 273 4.49 15.31 12.29
CA LEU A 273 3.50 15.55 13.34
C LEU A 273 3.57 16.96 13.94
N GLN A 274 4.53 17.78 13.49
CA GLN A 274 4.65 19.21 13.82
C GLN A 274 3.90 20.07 12.79
#